data_AF-A0AA48GSG6-F1
#
_entry.id   AF-A0AA48GSG6-F1
#
_cell.length_a   1.000
_cell.length_b   1.000
_cell.length_c   1.000
_cell.angle_alpha   90.00
_cell.angle_beta   90.00
_cell.angle_gamma   90.00
#
_symmetry.space_group_name_H-M   'P 1'
#
loop_
_entity.id
_entity.type
_entity.pdbx_description
1 polymer ?
#
loop_
_entity_poly.entity_id
_entity_poly.type
_entity_poly.pdbx_seq_one_letter_code
_entity_poly.pdbx_strand_id
1 'polypeptide(L)'
;MSDPKRTVIGFVCERSLPVERMLDEHKTLLDDPDTKFVVVPCSGMVKPTLLEAALANGADATFVCGCAIGDCHYRTGNLMIRERLEGKRNPKLRKTTDRRKVGMFFVTMKDRVAFLEALAAFKAGLDAPPAQED
;
A
#
# COMPACT_ATOMS: atom_id res chain seq x y z
N MET A 1 -20.76 -17.54 0.36
CA MET A 1 -20.86 -16.09 0.11
C MET A 1 -19.51 -15.67 -0.44
N SER A 2 -19.45 -15.15 -1.66
CA SER A 2 -18.20 -14.60 -2.21
C SER A 2 -17.85 -13.35 -1.40
N ASP A 3 -16.57 -13.17 -1.05
CA ASP A 3 -16.13 -11.92 -0.44
C ASP A 3 -16.52 -10.73 -1.33
N PRO A 4 -16.94 -9.58 -0.74
CA PRO A 4 -17.28 -8.42 -1.53
C PRO A 4 -16.04 -7.94 -2.28
N LYS A 5 -16.23 -7.66 -3.57
CA LYS A 5 -15.18 -7.14 -4.46
C LYS A 5 -14.62 -5.85 -3.89
N ARG A 6 -13.31 -5.81 -3.61
CA ARG A 6 -12.64 -4.65 -2.98
C ARG A 6 -11.51 -4.17 -3.86
N THR A 7 -11.74 -3.09 -4.59
CA THR A 7 -10.74 -2.50 -5.46
C THR A 7 -9.66 -1.81 -4.63
N VAL A 8 -8.44 -2.33 -4.70
CA VAL A 8 -7.29 -1.78 -3.97
C VAL A 8 -6.22 -1.29 -4.94
N ILE A 9 -5.71 -0.08 -4.70
CA ILE A 9 -4.62 0.49 -5.50
C ILE A 9 -3.35 0.56 -4.65
N GLY A 10 -2.32 -0.17 -5.07
CA GLY A 10 -1.01 -0.20 -4.42
C GLY A 10 0.03 0.64 -5.16
N PHE A 11 0.71 1.54 -4.45
CA PHE A 11 1.91 2.22 -4.96
C PHE A 11 3.15 1.45 -4.50
N VAL A 12 3.77 0.71 -5.42
CA VAL A 12 4.73 -0.36 -5.08
C VAL A 12 6.12 -0.03 -5.58
N CYS A 13 7.09 -0.02 -4.68
CA CYS A 13 8.50 0.08 -5.00
C CYS A 13 8.94 -1.13 -5.84
N GLU A 14 9.52 -0.89 -7.02
CA GLU A 14 10.04 -1.93 -7.93
C GLU A 14 11.09 -2.84 -7.27
N ARG A 15 11.75 -2.36 -6.20
CA ARG A 15 12.80 -3.10 -5.46
C ARG A 15 12.31 -3.79 -4.20
N SER A 16 11.02 -3.70 -3.88
CA SER A 16 10.46 -4.28 -2.64
C SER A 16 9.92 -5.69 -2.81
N LEU A 17 9.43 -6.01 -4.01
CA LEU A 17 8.81 -7.28 -4.37
C LEU A 17 9.23 -7.66 -5.79
N PRO A 18 9.14 -8.93 -6.20
CA PRO A 18 9.35 -9.35 -7.58
C PRO A 18 8.16 -8.95 -8.47
N VAL A 19 7.90 -7.63 -8.58
CA VAL A 19 6.67 -7.06 -9.16
C VAL A 19 6.41 -7.53 -10.58
N GLU A 20 7.43 -7.71 -11.42
CA GLU A 20 7.27 -8.17 -12.81
C GLU A 20 6.72 -9.59 -12.89
N ARG A 21 6.90 -10.41 -11.84
CA ARG A 21 6.41 -11.78 -11.77
C ARG A 21 5.06 -11.89 -11.06
N MET A 22 4.59 -10.80 -10.47
CA MET A 22 3.35 -10.76 -9.70
C MET A 22 2.19 -10.15 -10.48
N LEU A 23 2.45 -9.49 -11.61
CA LEU A 23 1.45 -8.70 -12.32
C LEU A 23 1.12 -9.27 -13.70
N ASP A 24 -0.12 -9.07 -14.13
CA ASP A 24 -0.52 -9.22 -15.53
C ASP A 24 -0.08 -8.00 -16.38
N GLU A 25 -0.42 -8.03 -17.67
CA GLU A 25 -0.14 -6.94 -18.62
C GLU A 25 -0.84 -5.62 -18.27
N HIS A 26 -1.93 -5.66 -17.51
CA HIS A 26 -2.72 -4.51 -17.06
C HIS A 26 -2.32 -4.02 -15.66
N LYS A 27 -1.24 -4.55 -15.09
CA LYS A 27 -0.75 -4.23 -13.73
C LYS A 27 -1.71 -4.68 -12.62
N THR A 28 -2.54 -5.67 -12.88
CA THR A 28 -3.35 -6.37 -11.88
C THR A 28 -2.52 -7.45 -11.20
N LEU A 29 -2.68 -7.61 -9.89
CA LEU A 29 -2.00 -8.65 -9.13
C LEU A 29 -2.57 -10.02 -9.48
N LEU A 30 -1.72 -10.96 -9.89
CA LEU A 30 -2.13 -12.29 -10.33
C LEU A 30 -2.83 -13.09 -9.22
N ASP A 31 -2.39 -12.94 -7.98
CA ASP A 31 -2.96 -13.60 -6.80
C ASP A 31 -4.22 -12.91 -6.25
N ASP A 32 -4.50 -11.68 -6.70
CA ASP A 32 -5.65 -10.90 -6.23
C ASP A 32 -6.15 -9.95 -7.35
N PRO A 33 -7.13 -10.40 -8.16
CA PRO A 33 -7.65 -9.65 -9.31
C PRO A 33 -8.27 -8.28 -8.97
N ASP A 34 -8.58 -8.01 -7.70
CA ASP A 34 -9.11 -6.71 -7.27
C ASP A 34 -8.02 -5.73 -6.85
N THR A 35 -6.76 -6.16 -6.83
CA THR A 35 -5.62 -5.30 -6.49
C THR A 35 -4.83 -4.94 -7.74
N LYS A 36 -4.57 -3.63 -7.93
CA LYS A 36 -3.74 -3.10 -9.01
C LYS A 36 -2.53 -2.35 -8.49
N PHE A 37 -1.40 -2.51 -9.16
CA PHE A 37 -0.14 -1.88 -8.77
C PHE A 37 0.21 -0.71 -9.69
N VAL A 38 0.49 0.44 -9.08
CA VAL A 38 1.26 1.52 -9.67
C VAL A 38 2.70 1.32 -9.23
N VAL A 39 3.52 0.76 -10.13
CA VAL A 39 4.94 0.51 -9.84
C VAL A 39 5.72 1.82 -9.91
N VAL A 40 6.52 2.09 -8.89
CA VAL A 40 7.37 3.28 -8.78
C VAL A 40 8.82 2.85 -8.49
N PRO A 41 9.82 3.65 -8.91
CA PRO A 41 11.22 3.32 -8.61
C PRO A 41 11.49 3.21 -7.10
N CYS A 42 10.81 4.02 -6.30
CA CYS A 42 10.95 4.04 -4.85
C CYS A 42 9.67 4.52 -4.18
N SER A 43 9.31 3.90 -3.05
CA SER A 43 8.15 4.33 -2.25
C SER A 43 8.28 5.77 -1.70
N GLY A 44 9.51 6.28 -1.57
CA GLY A 44 9.77 7.67 -1.16
C GLY A 44 9.28 8.74 -2.18
N MET A 45 9.05 8.35 -3.44
CA MET A 45 8.48 9.22 -4.47
C MET A 45 6.96 9.39 -4.29
N VAL A 46 6.32 8.49 -3.55
CA VAL A 46 4.88 8.53 -3.34
C VAL A 46 4.54 9.72 -2.43
N LYS A 47 3.56 10.50 -2.86
CA LYS A 47 2.98 11.60 -2.08
C LYS A 47 1.65 11.10 -1.49
N PRO A 48 1.29 11.43 -0.24
CA PRO A 48 0.00 11.06 0.33
C PRO A 48 -1.20 11.45 -0.52
N THR A 49 -1.11 12.56 -1.25
CA THR A 49 -2.16 13.01 -2.18
C THR A 49 -2.44 12.02 -3.32
N LEU A 50 -1.49 11.15 -3.69
CA LEU A 50 -1.73 10.10 -4.70
C LEU A 50 -2.62 9.00 -4.15
N LEU A 51 -2.42 8.61 -2.88
CA LEU A 51 -3.28 7.66 -2.18
C LEU A 51 -4.70 8.23 -2.04
N GLU A 52 -4.80 9.49 -1.59
CA GLU A 52 -6.09 10.19 -1.48
C GLU A 52 -6.81 10.33 -2.82
N ALA A 53 -6.07 10.61 -3.89
CA ALA A 53 -6.64 10.68 -5.23
C ALA A 53 -7.20 9.33 -5.67
N ALA A 54 -6.50 8.23 -5.42
CA ALA A 54 -7.02 6.89 -5.74
C ALA A 54 -8.30 6.57 -4.95
N LEU A 55 -8.35 6.90 -3.65
CA LEU A 55 -9.58 6.77 -2.85
C LEU A 55 -10.73 7.62 -3.42
N ALA A 56 -10.46 8.88 -3.77
CA ALA A 56 -11.45 9.78 -4.35
C ALA A 56 -11.97 9.31 -5.73
N ASN A 57 -11.17 8.52 -6.45
CA ASN A 57 -11.56 7.91 -7.74
C ASN A 57 -12.20 6.53 -7.59
N GLY A 58 -12.64 6.16 -6.38
CA GLY A 58 -13.45 4.95 -6.15
C GLY A 58 -12.66 3.71 -5.74
N ALA A 59 -11.38 3.83 -5.38
CA ALA A 59 -10.69 2.74 -4.69
C ALA A 59 -11.25 2.57 -3.27
N ASP A 60 -11.50 1.34 -2.86
CA ASP A 60 -11.97 1.02 -1.50
C ASP A 60 -10.86 1.25 -0.47
N ALA A 61 -9.62 0.95 -0.87
CA ALA A 61 -8.42 1.20 -0.11
C ALA A 61 -7.21 1.45 -1.01
N THR A 62 -6.16 2.00 -0.41
CA THR A 62 -4.87 2.21 -1.04
C THR A 62 -3.76 1.77 -0.13
N PHE A 63 -2.58 1.48 -0.68
CA PHE A 63 -1.41 1.24 0.13
C PHE A 63 -0.13 1.72 -0.53
N VAL A 64 0.91 1.87 0.29
CA VAL A 64 2.29 1.95 -0.18
C VAL A 64 3.02 0.67 0.19
N CYS A 65 3.76 0.11 -0.77
CA CYS A 65 4.71 -0.97 -0.51
C CYS A 65 6.14 -0.47 -0.78
N GLY A 66 7.01 -0.61 0.21
CA GLY A 66 8.41 -0.21 0.16
C GLY A 66 9.33 -1.34 0.61
N CYS A 67 10.63 -1.15 0.39
CA CYS A 67 11.64 -2.06 0.94
C CYS A 67 11.54 -2.10 2.47
N ALA A 68 11.94 -3.22 3.08
CA ALA A 68 12.04 -3.37 4.53
C ALA A 68 12.80 -2.19 5.16
N ILE A 69 12.34 -1.74 6.33
CA ILE A 69 12.95 -0.60 7.03
C ILE A 69 14.39 -0.94 7.39
N GLY A 70 15.33 -0.09 6.98
CA GLY A 70 16.78 -0.33 7.09
C GLY A 70 17.44 -0.88 5.82
N ASP A 71 16.66 -1.40 4.87
CA ASP A 71 17.16 -2.01 3.61
C ASP A 71 16.65 -1.27 2.36
N CYS A 72 16.52 0.06 2.46
CA CYS A 72 16.08 0.84 1.31
C CYS A 72 17.20 0.98 0.29
N HIS A 73 16.94 0.58 -0.96
CA HIS A 73 17.86 0.82 -2.08
C HIS A 73 18.28 2.29 -2.22
N TYR A 74 17.33 3.21 -2.01
CA TYR A 74 17.55 4.65 -2.03
C TYR A 74 17.76 5.25 -0.62
N ARG A 75 18.34 4.47 0.30
CA ARG A 75 18.73 4.80 1.68
C ARG A 75 17.57 5.08 2.65
N THR A 76 16.71 6.04 2.36
CA THR A 76 15.69 6.52 3.31
C THR A 76 14.30 6.73 2.70
N GLY A 77 14.08 6.37 1.44
CA GLY A 77 12.79 6.59 0.77
C GLY A 77 11.60 5.92 1.48
N ASN A 78 11.78 4.68 1.95
CA ASN A 78 10.77 3.96 2.72
C ASN A 78 10.47 4.61 4.09
N LEU A 79 11.49 5.12 4.77
CA LEU A 79 11.34 5.88 6.02
C LEU A 79 10.57 7.18 5.78
N MET A 80 10.89 7.92 4.72
CA MET A 80 10.21 9.17 4.40
C MET A 80 8.71 8.97 4.16
N ILE A 81 8.31 7.94 3.40
CA ILE A 81 6.89 7.69 3.15
C ILE A 81 6.17 7.19 4.40
N ARG A 82 6.81 6.36 5.23
CA ARG A 82 6.28 5.97 6.54
C ARG A 82 5.98 7.19 7.40
N GLU A 83 6.96 8.09 7.55
CA GLU A 83 6.79 9.33 8.33
C GLU A 83 5.70 10.24 7.76
N ARG A 84 5.52 10.29 6.44
CA ARG A 84 4.44 11.07 5.80
C ARG A 84 3.06 10.51 6.15
N LEU A 85 2.89 9.20 6.08
CA LEU A 85 1.61 8.53 6.37
C LEU A 85 1.31 8.49 7.88
N GLU A 86 2.33 8.41 8.72
CA GLU A 86 2.21 8.57 10.18
C GLU A 86 1.93 10.02 10.60
N GLY A 87 2.11 10.99 9.70
CA GLY A 87 1.91 12.41 9.99
C GLY A 87 3.10 13.08 10.70
N LYS A 88 4.29 12.45 10.68
CA LYS A 88 5.54 12.97 11.22
C LYS A 88 6.31 13.84 10.22
N ARG A 89 6.03 13.71 8.91
CA ARG A 89 6.72 14.45 7.82
C ARG A 89 5.75 15.02 6.80
N ASN A 90 6.04 16.22 6.25
CA ASN A 90 5.26 16.78 5.14
C ASN A 90 5.71 16.24 3.76
N PRO A 91 4.81 16.18 2.77
CA PRO A 91 3.35 16.30 2.87
C PRO A 91 2.74 15.11 3.64
N LYS A 92 1.63 15.34 4.35
CA LYS A 92 0.90 14.35 5.18
C LYS A 92 -0.44 14.03 4.54
N LEU A 93 -1.10 12.97 5.00
CA LEU A 93 -2.53 12.76 4.73
C LEU A 93 -3.36 13.89 5.34
N ARG A 94 -4.47 14.24 4.69
CA ARG A 94 -5.51 15.11 5.24
C ARG A 94 -6.09 14.48 6.49
N LYS A 95 -6.48 15.32 7.46
CA LYS A 95 -7.14 14.85 8.69
C LYS A 95 -8.45 14.11 8.43
N THR A 96 -9.11 14.41 7.31
CA THR A 96 -10.38 13.79 6.88
C THR A 96 -10.18 12.44 6.19
N THR A 97 -8.94 12.05 5.87
CA THR A 97 -8.67 10.78 5.19
C THR A 97 -8.81 9.64 6.19
N ASP A 98 -9.71 8.68 5.91
CA ASP A 98 -9.86 7.48 6.72
C ASP A 98 -8.58 6.64 6.66
N ARG A 99 -7.81 6.66 7.75
CA ARG A 99 -6.51 5.98 7.84
C ARG A 99 -6.64 4.47 7.72
N ARG A 100 -7.80 3.89 8.04
CA ARG A 100 -8.05 2.44 7.87
C ARG A 100 -8.01 2.03 6.40
N LYS A 101 -8.26 2.96 5.48
CA LYS A 101 -8.19 2.75 4.02
C LYS A 101 -6.81 2.99 3.43
N VAL A 102 -5.79 3.24 4.25
CA VAL A 102 -4.41 3.52 3.81
C VAL A 102 -3.44 2.55 4.49
N GLY A 103 -3.04 1.52 3.76
CA GLY A 103 -2.09 0.50 4.19
C GLY A 103 -0.62 0.89 3.98
N MET A 104 0.26 0.29 4.76
CA MET A 104 1.71 0.36 4.58
C MET A 104 2.33 -1.02 4.70
N PHE A 105 3.11 -1.41 3.70
CA PHE A 105 3.85 -2.67 3.70
C PHE A 105 5.34 -2.40 3.47
N PHE A 106 6.20 -2.91 4.34
CA PHE A 106 7.64 -2.79 4.22
C PHE A 106 8.26 -4.18 4.20
N VAL A 107 8.70 -4.61 3.03
CA VAL A 107 9.01 -6.01 2.72
C VAL A 107 10.30 -6.13 1.92
N THR A 108 10.87 -7.33 1.90
CA THR A 108 12.00 -7.70 1.04
C THR A 108 11.50 -8.48 -0.18
N MET A 109 12.38 -8.64 -1.19
CA MET A 109 12.10 -9.43 -2.40
C MET A 109 11.69 -10.89 -2.12
N LYS A 110 11.93 -11.41 -0.90
CA LYS A 110 11.62 -12.77 -0.50
C LYS A 110 10.26 -12.89 0.21
N ASP A 111 9.66 -11.78 0.60
CA ASP A 111 8.47 -11.77 1.46
C ASP A 111 7.15 -11.79 0.67
N ARG A 112 7.14 -12.34 -0.56
CA ARG A 112 5.94 -12.39 -1.41
C ARG A 112 4.74 -13.00 -0.68
N VAL A 113 4.94 -14.14 -0.01
CA VAL A 113 3.86 -14.86 0.69
C VAL A 113 3.34 -14.02 1.86
N ALA A 114 4.24 -13.54 2.72
CA ALA A 114 3.88 -12.69 3.85
C ALA A 114 3.18 -11.38 3.42
N PHE A 115 3.60 -10.79 2.30
CA PHE A 115 2.91 -9.64 1.71
C PHE A 115 1.47 -9.98 1.29
N LEU A 116 1.26 -11.11 0.60
CA LEU A 116 -0.08 -11.52 0.16
C LEU A 116 -1.01 -11.79 1.35
N GLU A 117 -0.51 -12.44 2.39
CA GLU A 117 -1.25 -12.67 3.65
C GLU A 117 -1.60 -11.34 4.34
N ALA A 118 -0.65 -10.42 4.44
CA ALA A 118 -0.87 -9.10 5.03
C ALA A 118 -1.85 -8.25 4.20
N LEU A 119 -1.80 -8.34 2.87
CA LEU A 119 -2.75 -7.67 1.97
C LEU A 119 -4.16 -8.23 2.14
N ALA A 120 -4.31 -9.56 2.22
CA ALA A 120 -5.60 -10.20 2.48
C ALA A 120 -6.18 -9.77 3.83
N ALA A 121 -5.36 -9.77 4.89
CA ALA A 121 -5.76 -9.29 6.21
C ALA A 121 -6.18 -7.82 6.21
N PHE A 122 -5.42 -6.97 5.51
CA PHE A 122 -5.75 -5.55 5.33
C PHE A 122 -7.11 -5.38 4.65
N LYS A 123 -7.37 -6.10 3.55
CA LYS A 123 -8.67 -6.07 2.84
C LYS A 123 -9.82 -6.53 3.73
N ALA A 124 -9.62 -7.58 4.51
CA ALA A 124 -10.63 -8.09 5.43
C ALA A 124 -10.96 -7.09 6.56
N GLY A 125 -9.97 -6.31 7.00
CA GLY A 125 -10.11 -5.31 8.06
C GLY A 125 -10.79 -4.01 7.66
N LEU A 126 -11.11 -3.78 6.37
CA LEU A 126 -11.68 -2.49 5.92
C LEU A 126 -13.08 -2.20 6.49
N ASP A 127 -13.84 -3.24 6.84
CA ASP A 127 -15.16 -3.11 7.46
C ASP A 127 -15.11 -3.15 8.99
N ALA A 128 -13.92 -3.37 9.58
CA ALA A 128 -13.80 -3.45 11.02
C ALA A 128 -14.19 -2.09 11.65
N PRO A 129 -15.00 -2.10 12.73
CA PRO A 129 -15.29 -0.88 13.47
C PRO A 129 -13.96 -0.23 13.91
N PRO A 130 -13.87 1.10 13.94
CA PRO A 130 -12.66 1.79 14.39
C PRO A 130 -12.29 1.25 15.78
N ALA A 131 -11.01 0.91 15.97
CA ALA A 131 -10.51 0.53 17.29
C ALA A 131 -10.85 1.65 18.28
N GLN A 132 -11.52 1.31 19.37
CA GLN A 132 -11.74 2.26 20.46
C GLN A 132 -10.38 2.66 21.02
N GLU A 133 -10.04 3.94 20.93
CA GLU A 133 -8.86 4.50 21.56
C GLU A 133 -9.14 4.60 23.07
N ASP A 134 -8.41 3.83 23.89
CA ASP A 134 -8.41 3.92 25.37
C ASP A 134 -7.66 5.17 25.87
#